data_AF-K9XUC6-F1
#
_entry.id   AF-K9XUC6-F1
#
_cell.length_a   1.000
_cell.length_b   1.000
_cell.length_c   1.000
_cell.angle_alpha   90.00
_cell.angle_beta   90.00
_cell.angle_gamma   90.00
#
_symmetry.space_group_name_H-M   'P 1'
#
loop_
_entity.id
_entity.type
_entity.pdbx_description
1 polymer ?
#
loop_
_entity_poly.entity_id
_entity_poly.type
_entity_poly.pdbx_seq_one_letter_code
_entity_poly.pdbx_strand_id
1 'polypeptide(L)'
;MADMTTLETKLADLKLFQNVLIECAQKLMAATDDQTIRERLEKMITSDRENLGSIEKAIAQVGSTAQPRDITQKHAEKVSQMMDGSELTLYDKFFQFELLKHQQTMNGLVIHKVAQSLDDKLQAAVEPLNKVNFENRAHQEVLKGVLYFVGTREMAGKEPDMGLWASIEQGIAALKGVVSSVAS
;
A
#
# COMPACT_ATOMS: atom_id res chain seq x y z
N MET A 1 -32.23 4.23 1.45
CA MET A 1 -30.91 3.62 1.63
C MET A 1 -30.00 4.15 0.54
N ALA A 2 -28.76 4.52 0.87
CA ALA A 2 -27.79 4.88 -0.16
C ALA A 2 -27.47 3.67 -1.03
N ASP A 3 -27.19 3.88 -2.32
CA ASP A 3 -26.70 2.82 -3.20
C ASP A 3 -25.27 2.45 -2.80
N MET A 4 -25.11 1.25 -2.24
CA MET A 4 -23.85 0.73 -1.69
C MET A 4 -22.95 0.10 -2.75
N THR A 5 -23.47 -0.13 -3.97
CA THR A 5 -22.79 -0.87 -5.05
C THR A 5 -21.39 -0.33 -5.33
N THR A 6 -21.24 1.00 -5.33
CA THR A 6 -19.94 1.65 -5.59
C THR A 6 -18.95 1.40 -4.44
N LEU A 7 -19.38 1.50 -3.19
CA LEU A 7 -18.52 1.27 -2.03
C LEU A 7 -18.06 -0.19 -1.97
N GLU A 8 -19.02 -1.10 -2.11
CA GLU A 8 -18.79 -2.55 -2.12
C GLU A 8 -17.77 -2.95 -3.18
N THR A 9 -17.95 -2.44 -4.40
CA THR A 9 -17.03 -2.67 -5.51
C THR A 9 -15.63 -2.07 -5.24
N LYS A 10 -15.56 -0.90 -4.57
CA LYS A 10 -14.28 -0.28 -4.19
C LYS A 10 -13.55 -1.05 -3.08
N LEU A 11 -14.27 -1.68 -2.17
CA LEU A 11 -13.68 -2.60 -1.18
C LEU A 11 -13.10 -3.84 -1.86
N ALA A 12 -13.80 -4.39 -2.86
CA ALA A 12 -13.28 -5.50 -3.67
C ALA A 12 -12.01 -5.10 -4.45
N ASP A 13 -12.00 -3.91 -5.06
CA ASP A 13 -10.80 -3.36 -5.71
C ASP A 13 -9.63 -3.21 -4.73
N LEU A 14 -9.89 -2.72 -3.50
CA LEU A 14 -8.89 -2.54 -2.45
C LEU A 14 -8.25 -3.88 -2.08
N LYS A 15 -9.04 -4.96 -1.97
CA LYS A 15 -8.55 -6.31 -1.73
C LYS A 15 -7.69 -6.82 -2.90
N LEU A 16 -8.12 -6.59 -4.14
CA LEU A 16 -7.36 -6.99 -5.32
C LEU A 16 -5.97 -6.33 -5.34
N PHE A 17 -5.92 -5.01 -5.19
CA PHE A 17 -4.64 -4.30 -5.18
C PHE A 17 -3.76 -4.66 -3.97
N GLN A 18 -4.33 -4.98 -2.82
CA GLN A 18 -3.54 -5.48 -1.68
C GLN A 18 -2.76 -6.76 -2.05
N ASN A 19 -3.37 -7.68 -2.79
CA ASN A 19 -2.69 -8.90 -3.27
C ASN A 19 -1.59 -8.57 -4.28
N VAL A 20 -1.87 -7.70 -5.25
CA VAL A 20 -0.87 -7.25 -6.24
C VAL A 20 0.31 -6.55 -5.56
N LEU A 21 0.07 -5.76 -4.52
CA LEU A 21 1.14 -5.10 -3.77
C LEU A 21 2.06 -6.12 -3.07
N ILE A 22 1.50 -7.16 -2.46
CA ILE A 22 2.28 -8.24 -1.85
C ILE A 22 3.14 -8.94 -2.92
N GLU A 23 2.56 -9.27 -4.07
CA GLU A 23 3.26 -9.89 -5.19
C GLU A 23 4.40 -9.01 -5.72
N CYS A 24 4.13 -7.72 -5.94
CA CYS A 24 5.12 -6.74 -6.40
C CYS A 24 6.30 -6.63 -5.43
N ALA A 25 6.02 -6.55 -4.12
CA ALA A 25 7.04 -6.48 -3.09
C ALA A 25 7.92 -7.74 -3.06
N GLN A 26 7.34 -8.93 -3.24
CA GLN A 26 8.09 -10.19 -3.34
C GLN A 26 9.01 -10.21 -4.57
N LYS A 27 8.52 -9.74 -5.72
CA LYS A 27 9.31 -9.62 -6.95
C LYS A 27 10.47 -8.65 -6.79
N LEU A 28 10.22 -7.47 -6.20
CA LEU A 28 11.26 -6.48 -5.91
C LEU A 28 12.31 -7.01 -4.94
N MET A 29 11.88 -7.74 -3.90
CA MET A 29 12.77 -8.35 -2.92
C MET A 29 13.67 -9.40 -3.57
N ALA A 30 13.17 -10.14 -4.57
CA ALA A 30 13.98 -11.09 -5.34
C ALA A 30 14.93 -10.39 -6.35
N ALA A 31 14.58 -9.19 -6.82
CA ALA A 31 15.33 -8.45 -7.82
C ALA A 31 16.44 -7.54 -7.26
N THR A 32 16.57 -7.42 -5.94
CA THR A 32 17.59 -6.58 -5.29
C THR A 32 18.49 -7.38 -4.36
N ASP A 33 19.79 -7.06 -4.39
CA ASP A 33 20.81 -7.61 -3.49
C ASP A 33 21.06 -6.71 -2.27
N ASP A 34 20.46 -5.51 -2.23
CA ASP A 34 20.59 -4.60 -1.10
C ASP A 34 19.83 -5.12 0.13
N GLN A 35 20.58 -5.55 1.14
CA GLN A 35 20.02 -6.13 2.36
C GLN A 35 19.09 -5.16 3.11
N THR A 36 19.41 -3.87 3.15
CA THR A 36 18.56 -2.88 3.82
C THR A 36 17.21 -2.77 3.10
N ILE A 37 17.20 -2.70 1.77
CA ILE A 37 15.96 -2.66 0.99
C ILE A 37 15.17 -3.96 1.17
N ARG A 38 15.82 -5.12 1.17
CA ARG A 38 15.17 -6.43 1.39
C ARG A 38 14.48 -6.50 2.74
N GLU A 39 15.16 -6.11 3.83
CA GLU A 39 14.58 -6.08 5.17
C GLU A 39 13.34 -5.17 5.26
N ARG A 40 13.35 -4.04 4.56
CA ARG A 40 12.21 -3.12 4.51
C ARG A 40 11.05 -3.73 3.73
N LEU A 41 11.31 -4.38 2.60
CA LEU A 41 10.29 -5.09 1.83
C LEU A 41 9.70 -6.25 2.62
N GLU A 42 10.52 -7.02 3.35
CA GLU A 42 10.03 -8.10 4.21
C GLU A 42 9.07 -7.59 5.30
N LYS A 43 9.41 -6.48 5.94
CA LYS A 43 8.53 -5.81 6.91
C LYS A 43 7.23 -5.35 6.26
N MET A 44 7.29 -4.73 5.07
CA MET A 44 6.09 -4.32 4.33
C MET A 44 5.21 -5.51 3.93
N ILE A 45 5.80 -6.61 3.45
CA ILE A 45 5.06 -7.82 3.06
C ILE A 45 4.33 -8.39 4.28
N THR A 46 4.99 -8.38 5.44
CA THR A 46 4.40 -8.88 6.70
C THR A 46 3.16 -8.06 7.09
N SER A 47 3.29 -6.74 7.18
CA SER A 47 2.15 -5.86 7.47
C SER A 47 1.10 -5.88 6.36
N ASP A 48 1.49 -5.96 5.09
CA ASP A 48 0.56 -6.05 3.96
C ASP A 48 -0.30 -7.32 4.00
N ARG A 49 0.23 -8.44 4.52
CA ARG A 49 -0.56 -9.67 4.76
C ARG A 49 -1.53 -9.51 5.91
N GLU A 50 -1.14 -8.83 6.99
CA GLU A 50 -2.08 -8.47 8.08
C GLU A 50 -3.18 -7.50 7.59
N ASN A 51 -2.81 -6.57 6.71
CA ASN A 51 -3.72 -5.62 6.10
C ASN A 51 -4.73 -6.31 5.18
N LEU A 52 -4.32 -7.35 4.45
CA LEU A 52 -5.25 -8.17 3.67
C LEU A 52 -6.35 -8.75 4.57
N GLY A 53 -5.99 -9.32 5.72
CA GLY A 53 -6.97 -9.84 6.69
C GLY A 53 -7.89 -8.74 7.25
N SER A 54 -7.37 -7.53 7.47
CA SER A 54 -8.17 -6.38 7.92
C SER A 54 -9.15 -5.89 6.84
N ILE A 55 -8.73 -5.89 5.58
CA ILE A 55 -9.60 -5.57 4.43
C ILE A 55 -10.71 -6.62 4.28
N GLU A 56 -10.37 -7.91 4.41
CA GLU A 56 -11.35 -9.00 4.34
C GLU A 56 -12.37 -8.93 5.47
N LYS A 57 -11.93 -8.56 6.68
CA LYS A 57 -12.83 -8.31 7.81
C LYS A 57 -13.79 -7.17 7.51
N ALA A 58 -13.31 -6.06 6.96
CA ALA A 58 -14.17 -4.92 6.60
C ALA A 58 -15.21 -5.33 5.52
N ILE A 59 -14.79 -6.05 4.48
CA ILE A 59 -15.70 -6.58 3.44
C ILE A 59 -16.79 -7.46 4.06
N ALA A 60 -16.41 -8.36 4.96
CA ALA A 60 -17.34 -9.25 5.64
C ALA A 60 -18.33 -8.51 6.56
N GLN A 61 -17.86 -7.48 7.27
CA GLN A 61 -18.70 -6.64 8.13
C GLN A 61 -19.70 -5.78 7.34
N VAL A 62 -19.31 -5.32 6.14
CA VAL A 62 -20.22 -4.65 5.20
C VAL A 62 -21.22 -5.65 4.59
N GLY A 63 -20.91 -6.96 4.60
CA GLY A 63 -21.73 -8.00 3.99
C GLY A 63 -21.61 -8.03 2.46
N SER A 64 -20.54 -7.46 1.92
CA SER A 64 -20.36 -7.33 0.47
C SER A 64 -19.88 -8.63 -0.17
N THR A 65 -20.46 -8.98 -1.32
CA THR A 65 -20.02 -10.06 -2.21
C THR A 65 -19.57 -9.54 -3.58
N ALA A 66 -19.42 -8.21 -3.69
CA ALA A 66 -19.05 -7.55 -4.93
C ALA A 66 -17.68 -8.02 -5.43
N GLN A 67 -17.53 -8.03 -6.75
CA GLN A 67 -16.28 -8.37 -7.41
C GLN A 67 -15.51 -7.09 -7.79
N PRO A 68 -14.16 -7.16 -7.91
CA PRO A 68 -13.38 -6.04 -8.40
C PRO A 68 -13.84 -5.65 -9.82
N ARG A 69 -13.75 -4.37 -10.17
CA ARG A 69 -14.15 -3.90 -11.51
C ARG A 69 -13.24 -4.47 -12.57
N ASP A 70 -13.77 -4.73 -13.77
CA ASP A 70 -12.99 -5.17 -14.93
C ASP A 70 -11.77 -4.27 -15.21
N ILE A 71 -11.94 -2.95 -15.09
CA ILE A 71 -10.85 -2.00 -15.30
C ILE A 71 -9.78 -2.09 -14.20
N THR A 72 -10.18 -2.40 -12.97
CA THR A 72 -9.24 -2.63 -11.86
C THR A 72 -8.46 -3.93 -12.08
N GLN A 73 -9.13 -5.00 -12.52
CA GLN A 73 -8.49 -6.27 -12.86
C GLN A 73 -7.46 -6.09 -13.98
N LYS A 74 -7.83 -5.42 -15.07
CA LYS A 74 -6.89 -5.09 -16.17
C LYS A 74 -5.71 -4.24 -15.70
N HIS A 75 -5.95 -3.29 -14.78
CA HIS A 75 -4.87 -2.50 -14.21
C HIS A 75 -3.92 -3.35 -13.37
N ALA A 76 -4.46 -4.21 -12.48
CA ALA A 76 -3.70 -5.16 -11.68
C ALA A 76 -2.83 -6.07 -12.56
N GLU A 77 -3.44 -6.66 -13.60
CA GLU A 77 -2.73 -7.50 -14.59
C GLU A 77 -1.60 -6.73 -15.27
N LYS A 78 -1.84 -5.48 -15.68
CA LYS A 78 -0.82 -4.68 -16.36
C LYS A 78 0.34 -4.34 -15.43
N VAL A 79 0.06 -4.05 -14.16
CA VAL A 79 1.12 -3.86 -13.15
C VAL A 79 1.93 -5.14 -12.99
N SER A 80 1.30 -6.30 -12.79
CA SER A 80 2.04 -7.57 -12.66
C SER A 80 2.91 -7.86 -13.88
N GLN A 81 2.42 -7.61 -15.09
CA GLN A 81 3.20 -7.73 -16.34
C GLN A 81 4.41 -6.79 -16.36
N MET A 82 4.25 -5.52 -15.97
CA MET A 82 5.36 -4.56 -15.89
C MET A 82 6.43 -5.01 -14.89
N MET A 83 6.02 -5.62 -13.78
CA MET A 83 6.95 -6.12 -12.77
C MET A 83 7.73 -7.36 -13.24
N ASP A 84 7.11 -8.23 -14.05
CA ASP A 84 7.74 -9.43 -14.62
C ASP A 84 8.62 -9.14 -15.84
N GLY A 85 8.27 -8.10 -16.62
CA GLY A 85 8.99 -7.71 -17.81
C GLY A 85 10.41 -7.20 -17.56
N SER A 86 11.22 -7.18 -18.61
CA SER A 86 12.58 -6.61 -18.60
C SER A 86 12.66 -5.18 -19.13
N GLU A 87 11.52 -4.58 -19.50
CA GLU A 87 11.44 -3.22 -20.05
C GLU A 87 11.74 -2.14 -18.99
N LEU A 88 11.40 -2.42 -17.73
CA LEU A 88 11.59 -1.51 -16.62
C LEU A 88 12.89 -1.78 -15.87
N THR A 89 13.62 -0.72 -15.53
CA THR A 89 14.75 -0.81 -14.61
C THR A 89 14.28 -1.16 -13.20
N LEU A 90 15.22 -1.44 -12.29
CA LEU A 90 14.86 -1.67 -10.88
C LEU A 90 14.25 -0.41 -10.26
N TYR A 91 14.79 0.78 -10.60
CA TYR A 91 14.20 2.05 -10.18
C TYR A 91 12.76 2.20 -10.65
N ASP A 92 12.49 1.97 -11.94
CA ASP A 92 11.16 2.08 -12.53
C ASP A 92 10.17 1.14 -11.83
N LYS A 93 10.58 -0.11 -11.53
CA LYS A 93 9.75 -1.09 -10.83
C LYS A 93 9.41 -0.66 -9.39
N PHE A 94 10.38 -0.10 -8.66
CA PHE A 94 10.08 0.49 -7.34
C PHE A 94 9.12 1.67 -7.46
N PHE A 95 9.22 2.45 -8.53
CA PHE A 95 8.33 3.59 -8.78
C PHE A 95 6.90 3.12 -9.09
N GLN A 96 6.72 2.07 -9.89
CA GLN A 96 5.41 1.45 -10.13
C GLN A 96 4.80 0.92 -8.82
N PHE A 97 5.61 0.29 -7.97
CA PHE A 97 5.16 -0.21 -6.68
C PHE A 97 4.71 0.92 -5.74
N GLU A 98 5.46 2.03 -5.68
CA GLU A 98 5.08 3.22 -4.93
C GLU A 98 3.76 3.82 -5.44
N LEU A 99 3.61 3.98 -6.75
CA LEU A 99 2.39 4.52 -7.36
C LEU A 99 1.15 3.69 -7.00
N LEU A 100 1.25 2.36 -7.09
CA LEU A 100 0.15 1.46 -6.72
C LEU A 100 -0.14 1.54 -5.21
N LYS A 101 0.90 1.63 -4.36
CA LYS A 101 0.75 1.78 -2.91
C LYS A 101 0.08 3.12 -2.56
N HIS A 102 0.40 4.18 -3.30
CA HIS A 102 -0.27 5.46 -3.15
C HIS A 102 -1.74 5.39 -3.49
N GLN A 103 -2.08 4.78 -4.63
CA GLN A 103 -3.48 4.56 -5.02
C GLN A 103 -4.25 3.75 -3.96
N GLN A 104 -3.65 2.67 -3.43
CA GLN A 104 -4.23 1.85 -2.37
C GLN A 104 -4.54 2.68 -1.11
N THR A 105 -3.56 3.50 -0.67
CA THR A 105 -3.70 4.38 0.49
C THR A 105 -4.83 5.38 0.31
N MET A 106 -4.85 6.07 -0.83
CA MET A 106 -5.87 7.09 -1.11
C MET A 106 -7.27 6.48 -1.23
N ASN A 107 -7.40 5.31 -1.85
CA ASN A 107 -8.68 4.60 -1.90
C ASN A 107 -9.17 4.21 -0.51
N GLY A 108 -8.31 3.66 0.36
CA GLY A 108 -8.69 3.28 1.72
C GLY A 108 -9.13 4.49 2.57
N LEU A 109 -8.46 5.64 2.42
CA LEU A 109 -8.87 6.89 3.08
C LEU A 109 -10.22 7.41 2.58
N VAL A 110 -10.44 7.37 1.27
CA VAL A 110 -11.72 7.79 0.67
C VAL A 110 -12.86 6.86 1.10
N ILE A 111 -12.65 5.54 1.11
CA ILE A 111 -13.63 4.55 1.60
C ILE A 111 -14.01 4.86 3.05
N HIS A 112 -13.02 5.12 3.91
CA HIS A 112 -13.28 5.48 5.30
C HIS A 112 -14.12 6.76 5.41
N LYS A 113 -13.79 7.81 4.64
CA LYS A 113 -14.56 9.06 4.63
C LYS A 113 -15.98 8.89 4.09
N VAL A 114 -16.16 8.06 3.06
CA VAL A 114 -17.50 7.72 2.53
C VAL A 114 -18.32 7.03 3.60
N ALA A 115 -17.77 6.04 4.30
CA ALA A 115 -18.47 5.35 5.38
C ALA A 115 -18.91 6.30 6.50
N GLN A 116 -18.01 7.20 6.94
CA GLN A 116 -18.33 8.26 7.92
C GLN A 116 -19.49 9.15 7.48
N SER A 117 -19.66 9.38 6.17
CA SER A 117 -20.71 10.27 5.65
C SER A 117 -22.08 9.61 5.50
N LEU A 118 -22.14 8.28 5.52
CA LEU A 118 -23.36 7.51 5.25
C LEU A 118 -24.09 7.15 6.53
N ASP A 119 -23.46 6.39 7.44
CA ASP A 119 -23.99 6.11 8.78
C ASP A 119 -22.94 5.45 9.71
N ASP A 120 -23.21 5.50 11.02
CA ASP A 120 -22.32 5.00 12.07
C ASP A 120 -22.03 3.49 11.99
N LYS A 121 -23.00 2.68 11.50
CA LYS A 121 -22.79 1.22 11.39
C LYS A 121 -21.79 0.91 10.28
N LEU A 122 -21.90 1.60 9.16
CA LEU A 122 -20.96 1.45 8.06
C LEU A 122 -19.57 1.97 8.44
N GLN A 123 -19.51 3.09 9.17
CA GLN A 123 -18.25 3.58 9.74
C GLN A 123 -17.58 2.52 10.63
N ALA A 124 -18.34 1.88 11.53
CA ALA A 124 -17.82 0.80 12.37
C ALA A 124 -17.38 -0.42 11.53
N ALA A 125 -18.10 -0.75 10.46
CA ALA A 125 -17.75 -1.87 9.58
C ALA A 125 -16.43 -1.66 8.81
N VAL A 126 -16.04 -0.42 8.52
CA VAL A 126 -14.76 -0.11 7.84
C VAL A 126 -13.68 0.39 8.78
N GLU A 127 -13.91 0.41 10.09
CA GLU A 127 -12.93 0.78 11.11
C GLU A 127 -11.60 0.01 10.99
N PRO A 128 -11.59 -1.32 10.66
CA PRO A 128 -10.33 -2.04 10.44
C PRO A 128 -9.42 -1.43 9.38
N LEU A 129 -9.97 -0.66 8.42
CA LEU A 129 -9.18 0.01 7.38
C LEU A 129 -8.34 1.18 7.91
N ASN A 130 -8.60 1.68 9.12
CA ASN A 130 -7.76 2.71 9.71
C ASN A 130 -6.32 2.24 9.89
N LYS A 131 -6.12 1.05 10.46
CA LYS A 131 -4.79 0.44 10.60
C LYS A 131 -4.12 0.32 9.22
N VAL A 132 -4.85 -0.21 8.23
CA VAL A 132 -4.39 -0.38 6.85
C VAL A 132 -3.90 0.95 6.25
N ASN A 133 -4.68 2.02 6.44
CA ASN A 133 -4.33 3.35 5.93
C ASN A 133 -3.06 3.90 6.60
N PHE A 134 -2.91 3.74 7.92
CA PHE A 134 -1.72 4.20 8.64
C PHE A 134 -0.45 3.44 8.23
N GLU A 135 -0.54 2.12 8.14
CA GLU A 135 0.59 1.29 7.72
C GLU A 135 1.00 1.59 6.29
N ASN A 136 0.04 1.74 5.37
CA ASN A 136 0.34 2.11 4.00
C ASN A 136 1.00 3.50 3.91
N ARG A 137 0.59 4.48 4.72
CA ARG A 137 1.30 5.78 4.81
C ARG A 137 2.74 5.62 5.30
N ALA A 138 2.97 4.77 6.30
CA ALA A 138 4.33 4.47 6.75
C ALA A 138 5.14 3.78 5.64
N HIS A 139 4.54 2.88 4.86
CA HIS A 139 5.17 2.25 3.71
C HIS A 139 5.56 3.27 2.63
N GLN A 140 4.71 4.28 2.37
CA GLN A 140 5.03 5.35 1.42
C GLN A 140 6.30 6.13 1.81
N GLU A 141 6.48 6.45 3.09
CA GLU A 141 7.70 7.12 3.55
C GLU A 141 8.94 6.24 3.39
N VAL A 142 8.82 4.93 3.66
CA VAL A 142 9.91 3.98 3.37
C VAL A 142 10.21 3.92 1.88
N LEU A 143 9.19 3.82 1.03
CA LEU A 143 9.34 3.70 -0.43
C LEU A 143 9.96 4.96 -1.05
N LYS A 144 9.58 6.14 -0.57
CA LYS A 144 10.25 7.40 -0.93
C LYS A 144 11.76 7.32 -0.65
N GLY A 145 12.13 6.75 0.48
CA GLY A 145 13.52 6.45 0.81
C GLY A 145 14.18 5.51 -0.18
N VAL A 146 13.58 4.33 -0.40
CA VAL A 146 14.08 3.35 -1.36
C VAL A 146 14.27 3.96 -2.75
N LEU A 147 13.34 4.79 -3.21
CA LEU A 147 13.44 5.49 -4.49
C LEU A 147 14.63 6.44 -4.57
N TYR A 148 14.94 7.17 -3.50
CA TYR A 148 16.17 7.97 -3.46
C TYR A 148 17.43 7.10 -3.55
N PHE A 149 17.47 5.95 -2.87
CA PHE A 149 18.62 5.04 -2.94
C PHE A 149 18.78 4.42 -4.32
N VAL A 150 17.76 3.73 -4.81
CA VAL A 150 17.81 3.05 -6.10
C VAL A 150 17.98 4.05 -7.24
N GLY A 151 17.25 5.17 -7.19
CA GLY A 151 17.34 6.22 -8.21
C GLY A 151 18.70 6.92 -8.25
N THR A 152 19.30 7.25 -7.10
CA THR A 152 20.64 7.88 -7.07
C THR A 152 21.71 6.93 -7.60
N ARG A 153 21.62 5.64 -7.25
CA ARG A 153 22.52 4.61 -7.78
C ARG A 153 22.39 4.48 -9.30
N GLU A 154 21.16 4.42 -9.80
CA GLU A 154 20.90 4.26 -11.23
C GLU A 154 21.34 5.49 -12.03
N MET A 155 20.93 6.69 -11.61
CA MET A 155 21.14 7.93 -12.38
C MET A 155 22.55 8.50 -12.22
N ALA A 156 23.18 8.33 -11.06
CA ALA A 156 24.48 8.95 -10.76
C ALA A 156 25.62 7.95 -10.52
N GLY A 157 25.32 6.65 -10.42
CA GLY A 157 26.33 5.62 -10.10
C GLY A 157 26.91 5.74 -8.69
N LYS A 158 26.16 6.37 -7.76
CA LYS A 158 26.63 6.69 -6.41
C LYS A 158 25.58 6.34 -5.36
N GLU A 159 26.04 6.12 -4.13
CA GLU A 159 25.17 6.05 -2.96
C GLU A 159 24.64 7.46 -2.61
N PRO A 160 23.36 7.60 -2.19
CA PRO A 160 22.88 8.86 -1.61
C PRO A 160 23.47 9.08 -0.20
N ASP A 161 23.19 10.24 0.38
CA ASP A 161 23.60 10.56 1.75
C ASP A 161 23.03 9.54 2.76
N MET A 162 23.91 8.94 3.58
CA MET A 162 23.54 7.96 4.60
C MET A 162 22.62 8.52 5.69
N GLY A 163 22.61 9.85 5.90
CA GLY A 163 21.69 10.54 6.82
C GLY A 163 20.23 10.45 6.38
N LEU A 164 19.97 10.11 5.12
CA LEU A 164 18.62 9.98 4.56
C LEU A 164 17.80 8.90 5.30
N TRP A 165 18.41 7.77 5.66
CA TRP A 165 17.70 6.70 6.39
C TRP A 165 17.23 7.16 7.77
N ALA A 166 18.07 7.90 8.49
CA ALA A 166 17.69 8.43 9.79
C ALA A 166 16.47 9.37 9.68
N SER A 167 16.42 10.20 8.64
CA SER A 167 15.26 11.08 8.38
C SER A 167 13.99 10.30 8.05
N ILE A 168 14.09 9.20 7.29
CA ILE A 168 12.95 8.32 6.98
C ILE A 168 12.44 7.65 8.25
N GLU A 169 13.33 7.13 9.09
CA GLU A 169 12.93 6.51 10.37
C GLU A 169 12.25 7.50 11.31
N GLN A 170 12.73 8.75 11.35
CA GLN A 170 12.08 9.83 12.09
C GLN A 170 10.67 10.13 11.55
N GLY A 171 10.51 10.19 10.23
CA GLY A 171 9.19 10.40 9.59
C GLY A 171 8.20 9.27 9.93
N ILE A 172 8.64 8.02 9.89
CA ILE A 172 7.82 6.86 10.27
C ILE A 172 7.48 6.88 11.76
N ALA A 173 8.44 7.21 12.63
CA ALA A 173 8.22 7.31 14.07
C ALA A 173 7.18 8.39 14.41
N ALA A 174 7.21 9.54 13.73
CA ALA A 174 6.22 10.58 13.88
C ALA A 174 4.81 10.10 13.48
N LEU A 175 4.68 9.36 12.37
CA LEU A 175 3.40 8.75 11.96
C LEU A 175 2.87 7.77 13.01
N LYS A 176 3.73 6.91 13.57
CA LYS A 176 3.35 5.94 14.61
C LYS A 176 2.95 6.61 15.93
N GLY A 177 3.62 7.69 16.31
CA GLY A 177 3.30 8.48 17.50
C GLY A 177 1.87 9.03 17.46
N VAL A 178 1.42 9.50 16.29
CA VAL A 178 0.03 9.96 16.09
C VAL A 178 -0.98 8.82 16.30
N VAL A 179 -0.71 7.62 15.78
CA VAL A 179 -1.61 6.46 15.94
C VAL A 179 -1.77 6.06 17.40
N SER A 180 -0.68 6.01 18.17
CA SER A 180 -0.74 5.71 19.61
C SER A 180 -1.60 6.72 20.37
N SER A 181 -1.55 8.00 20.00
CA SER A 181 -2.32 9.06 20.65
C SER A 181 -3.82 9.08 20.29
N VAL A 182 -4.21 8.49 19.16
CA VAL A 182 -5.61 8.42 18.71
C VAL A 182 -6.31 7.15 19.21
N ALA A 183 -5.54 6.11 19.54
CA ALA A 183 -6.04 4.87 20.12
C ALA A 183 -6.09 4.87 21.67
N SER A 184 -5.68 5.96 22.32
CA SER A 184 -5.68 6.14 23.78
C SER A 184 -6.75 7.11 24.28
#